data_AF-J2UD91-F1
#
_entry.id   AF-J2UD91-F1
#
_cell.length_a   1.000
_cell.length_b   1.000
_cell.length_c   1.000
_cell.angle_alpha   90.00
_cell.angle_beta   90.00
_cell.angle_gamma   90.00
#
_symmetry.space_group_name_H-M   'P 1'
#
loop_
_entity.id
_entity.type
_entity.pdbx_description
1 polymer ?
#
loop_
_entity_poly.entity_id
_entity_poly.type
_entity_poly.pdbx_seq_one_letter_code
_entity_poly.pdbx_strand_id
1 'polypeptide(L)' 'MKDRAYESASSEDEVCCIIGQAVIELSDEHQPVNKSTLSLKLLAMADRDKDDERVLLYWIARKAITKPHQLNIGVQGWR' A
#
# COMPACT_ATOMS: atom_id res chain seq x y z
N MET A 1 20.97 -16.14 -5.99
CA MET A 1 19.72 -15.72 -6.66
C MET A 1 18.63 -15.81 -5.61
N LYS A 2 18.06 -14.67 -5.17
CA LYS A 2 16.89 -14.69 -4.29
C LYS A 2 15.67 -14.96 -5.16
N ASP A 3 14.80 -15.85 -4.69
CA ASP A 3 13.64 -16.30 -5.42
C ASP A 3 12.64 -15.16 -5.59
N ARG A 4 12.17 -14.91 -6.82
CA ARG A 4 11.22 -13.83 -7.16
C ARG A 4 9.91 -13.95 -6.37
N ALA A 5 9.56 -15.16 -5.95
CA ALA A 5 8.40 -15.45 -5.11
C ALA A 5 8.56 -14.89 -3.68
N TYR A 6 9.78 -14.89 -3.12
CA TYR A 6 10.04 -14.36 -1.78
C TYR A 6 9.96 -12.83 -1.76
N GLU A 7 10.46 -12.16 -2.80
CA GLU A 7 10.34 -10.69 -2.95
C GLU A 7 8.88 -10.26 -3.18
N SER A 8 8.09 -11.06 -3.90
CA SER A 8 6.66 -10.78 -4.13
C SER A 8 5.84 -10.91 -2.84
N ALA A 9 6.09 -11.96 -2.04
CA ALA A 9 5.43 -12.13 -0.73
C ALA A 9 5.79 -10.99 0.25
N SER A 10 7.06 -10.56 0.26
CA SER A 10 7.50 -9.39 1.04
C SER A 10 6.71 -8.13 0.69
N SER A 11 6.48 -7.90 -0.61
CA SER A 11 5.78 -6.70 -1.07
C SER A 11 4.29 -6.67 -0.70
N GLU A 12 3.61 -7.82 -0.64
CA GLU A 12 2.21 -7.90 -0.23
C GLU A 12 2.07 -7.65 1.28
N ASP A 13 2.92 -8.28 2.08
CA ASP A 13 2.96 -8.08 3.53
C ASP A 13 3.26 -6.61 3.87
N GLU A 14 4.22 -5.99 3.18
CA GLU A 14 4.55 -4.57 3.34
C GLU A 14 3.38 -3.65 2.97
N VAL A 15 2.68 -3.93 1.87
CA VAL A 15 1.48 -3.19 1.48
C VAL A 15 0.37 -3.33 2.54
N CYS A 16 0.18 -4.53 3.09
CA CYS A 16 -0.78 -4.77 4.17
C CYS A 16 -0.41 -4.00 5.44
N CYS A 17 0.87 -4.01 5.83
CA CYS A 17 1.38 -3.24 6.96
C CYS A 17 1.18 -1.73 6.76
N ILE A 18 1.43 -1.21 5.56
CA ILE A 18 1.19 0.20 5.20
C ILE A 18 -0.28 0.57 5.34
N ILE A 19 -1.20 -0.28 4.86
CA ILE A 19 -2.63 -0.05 5.02
C ILE A 19 -3.01 -0.06 6.52
N GLY A 20 -2.50 -1.02 7.29
CA GLY A 20 -2.71 -1.09 8.73
C GLY A 20 -2.21 0.17 9.46
N GLN A 21 -1.02 0.66 9.11
CA GLN A 21 -0.48 1.90 9.65
C GLN A 21 -1.37 3.12 9.33
N ALA A 22 -1.88 3.22 8.10
CA ALA A 22 -2.78 4.30 7.72
C ALA A 22 -4.11 4.24 8.50
N VAL A 23 -4.63 3.04 8.81
CA VAL A 23 -5.81 2.87 9.66
C VAL A 23 -5.56 3.36 11.09
N ILE A 24 -4.40 3.02 11.67
CA ILE A 24 -4.01 3.45 13.01
C ILE A 24 -3.92 4.98 13.07
N GLU A 25 -3.17 5.60 12.15
CA GLU A 25 -3.01 7.05 12.15
C GLU A 25 -4.34 7.81 11.94
N LEU A 26 -5.24 7.32 11.07
CA LEU A 26 -6.57 7.91 10.94
C LEU A 26 -7.38 7.78 12.23
N SER A 27 -7.26 6.67 12.93
CA SER A 27 -7.95 6.44 14.20
C SER A 27 -7.43 7.37 15.29
N ASP A 28 -6.11 7.55 15.37
CA ASP A 28 -5.44 8.50 16.30
C ASP A 28 -5.83 9.95 15.99
N GLU A 29 -6.01 10.30 14.71
CA GLU A 29 -6.48 11.61 14.25
C GLU A 29 -8.00 11.80 14.40
N HIS A 30 -8.72 10.82 14.97
CA HIS A 30 -10.19 10.77 15.06
C HIS A 30 -10.90 10.97 13.71
N GLN A 31 -10.25 10.59 12.60
CA GLN A 31 -10.81 10.62 11.26
C GLN A 31 -11.56 9.32 10.97
N PRO A 32 -12.63 9.37 10.15
CA PRO A 32 -13.37 8.16 9.82
C PRO A 32 -12.49 7.20 9.00
N VAL A 33 -12.51 5.91 9.33
CA VAL A 33 -11.78 4.87 8.58
C VAL A 33 -12.67 4.33 7.47
N ASN A 34 -12.52 4.87 6.26
CA ASN A 34 -13.22 4.41 5.07
C ASN A 34 -12.30 4.51 3.84
N LYS A 35 -12.79 4.01 2.71
CA LYS A 35 -12.02 3.95 1.46
C LYS A 35 -11.43 5.30 1.04
N SER A 36 -12.22 6.38 1.15
CA SER A 36 -11.82 7.72 0.70
C SER A 36 -10.75 8.30 1.61
N THR A 37 -10.94 8.22 2.93
CA THR A 37 -9.98 8.75 3.90
C THR A 37 -8.69 7.95 3.92
N LEU A 38 -8.74 6.62 3.79
CA LEU A 38 -7.53 5.79 3.60
C LEU A 38 -6.78 6.17 2.32
N SER A 39 -7.49 6.41 1.22
CA SER A 39 -6.86 6.82 -0.04
C SER A 39 -6.15 8.17 0.07
N LEU A 40 -6.72 9.12 0.81
CA LEU A 40 -6.13 10.42 1.06
C LEU A 40 -4.96 10.33 2.05
N LYS A 41 -5.09 9.51 3.10
CA LYS A 41 -4.04 9.31 4.08
C LYS A 41 -2.78 8.71 3.45
N LEU A 42 -2.94 7.66 2.64
CA LEU A 42 -1.82 7.04 1.92
C LEU A 42 -1.16 8.01 0.92
N LEU A 43 -1.94 8.93 0.30
CA LEU A 43 -1.36 10.00 -0.52
C LEU A 43 -0.50 10.93 0.33
N ALA A 44 -1.05 11.40 1.45
CA ALA A 44 -0.35 12.31 2.34
C ALA A 44 0.91 11.68 2.97
N MET A 45 0.91 10.36 3.20
CA MET A 45 2.09 9.62 3.63
C MET A 45 3.15 9.58 2.53
N ALA A 46 2.75 9.30 1.28
CA ALA A 46 3.66 9.30 0.13
C ALA A 46 4.30 10.68 -0.11
N ASP A 47 3.53 11.77 -0.01
CA ASP A 47 4.03 13.14 -0.22
C ASP A 47 5.10 13.57 0.80
N ARG A 48 5.19 12.88 1.95
CA ARG A 48 6.14 13.18 3.03
C ARG A 48 7.36 12.28 3.02
N ASP A 49 7.28 11.14 2.33
CA ASP A 49 8.36 10.17 2.26
C ASP A 49 9.40 10.57 1.20
N LYS A 50 10.66 10.25 1.46
CA LYS A 50 11.79 10.56 0.56
C LYS A 50 12.34 9.32 -0.13
N ASP A 51 11.91 8.14 0.32
CA ASP A 51 12.30 6.87 -0.26
C ASP A 51 11.32 6.52 -1.40
N ASP A 52 11.83 6.56 -2.63
CA ASP A 52 11.05 6.28 -3.84
C ASP A 52 10.43 4.87 -3.83
N GLU A 53 11.12 3.86 -3.26
CA GLU A 53 10.57 2.51 -3.15
C GLU A 53 9.36 2.49 -2.20
N ARG A 54 9.46 3.23 -1.10
CA ARG A 54 8.37 3.36 -0.13
C ARG A 54 7.20 4.17 -0.68
N VAL A 55 7.47 5.22 -1.45
CA VAL A 55 6.47 5.96 -2.22
C VAL A 55 5.69 5.03 -3.15
N LEU A 56 6.38 4.15 -3.89
CA LEU A 56 5.73 3.16 -4.75
C LEU A 56 4.82 2.21 -3.97
N LEU A 57 5.23 1.77 -2.77
CA LEU A 57 4.39 0.91 -1.92
C LEU A 57 3.12 1.64 -1.46
N TYR A 58 3.17 2.93 -1.12
CA TYR A 58 1.96 3.71 -0.83
C TYR A 58 1.00 3.78 -2.03
N TRP A 59 1.53 3.90 -3.25
CA TRP A 59 0.72 3.85 -4.48
C TRP A 59 0.08 2.48 -4.71
N ILE A 60 0.81 1.39 -4.45
CA ILE A 60 0.28 0.03 -4.54
C ILE A 60 -0.82 -0.19 -3.48
N ALA A 61 -0.61 0.26 -2.24
CA ALA A 61 -1.61 0.24 -1.17
C ALA A 61 -2.88 1.00 -1.56
N ARG A 62 -2.76 2.17 -2.21
CA ARG A 62 -3.92 2.92 -2.73
C ARG A 62 -4.66 2.17 -3.84
N LYS A 63 -3.92 1.51 -4.73
CA LYS A 63 -4.53 0.66 -5.76
C LYS A 63 -5.28 -0.51 -5.13
N ALA A 64 -4.72 -1.09 -4.07
CA ALA A 64 -5.29 -2.21 -3.33
C ALA A 64 -6.65 -1.88 -2.71
N ILE A 65 -6.76 -0.75 -2.01
CA ILE A 65 -8.04 -0.33 -1.42
C ILE A 65 -9.05 0.13 -2.47
N THR A 66 -8.60 0.66 -3.62
CA THR A 66 -9.50 1.17 -4.65
C THR A 66 -10.10 0.07 -5.52
N LYS A 67 -9.30 -0.96 -5.80
CA LYS A 67 -9.68 -2.09 -6.66
C LYS A 67 -9.15 -3.41 -6.06
N PRO A 68 -9.77 -3.91 -4.98
CA PRO A 68 -9.30 -5.13 -4.30
C PRO A 68 -9.27 -6.35 -5.24
N HIS A 69 -10.20 -6.42 -6.20
CA HIS A 69 -10.26 -7.51 -7.19
C HIS A 69 -9.23 -7.39 -8.34
N GLN A 70 -8.52 -6.26 -8.44
CA GLN A 70 -7.44 -6.06 -9.43
C GLN A 70 -6.05 -6.22 -8.82
N LEU A 71 -5.97 -6.55 -7.53
CA LEU A 71 -4.76 -7.10 -6.94
C LEU A 71 -4.62 -8.56 -7.36
N ASN A 72 -4.48 -8.77 -8.67
CA ASN A 72 -3.73 -9.89 -9.17
C ASN A 72 -2.25 -9.49 -9.00
N ILE A 73 -1.78 -9.36 -7.75
CA ILE A 73 -0.35 -9.33 -7.46
C ILE A 73 0.09 -10.78 -7.64
N GLY A 74 0.29 -11.16 -8.89
CA GLY A 74 0.74 -12.49 -9.23
C GLY A 74 1.55 -12.33 -10.49
N VAL A 75 2.87 -12.40 -10.37
CA VAL A 75 3.73 -13.30 -11.18
C VAL A 75 3.57 -13.23 -12.72
N GLN A 76 2.85 -12.26 -13.29
CA GLN A 76 2.43 -12.27 -14.69
C GLN A 76 2.30 -10.82 -15.18
N GLY A 77 3.37 -10.32 -15.81
CA GLY A 77 3.23 -9.24 -16.78
C GLY A 77 3.71 -7.85 -16.35
N TRP A 78 5.03 -7.73 -16.16
CA TRP A 78 5.72 -6.60 -16.77
C TRP A 78 5.85 -6.96 -18.26
N ARG A 79 5.01 -6.35 -19.11
CA ARG A 79 5.17 -6.32 -20.56
C ARG A 79 5.10 -4.88 -21.01
#